data_AF-R7TVS3-F1
#
_entry.id   AF-R7TVS3-F1
#
_cell.length_a   1.000
_cell.length_b   1.000
_cell.length_c   1.000
_cell.angle_alpha   90.00
_cell.angle_beta   90.00
_cell.angle_gamma   90.00
#
_symmetry.space_group_name_H-M   'P 1'
#
loop_
_entity.id
_entity.type
_entity.pdbx_description
1 polymer ?
#
loop_
_entity_poly.entity_id
_entity_poly.type
_entity_poly.pdbx_seq_one_letter_code
_entity_poly.pdbx_strand_id
1 'polypeptide(L)'
;MASLLPKSGNLFNCAEVAPAPSKDYCQVLVTKDQVIFRRWPVTLRKSDKVTPGETKDTYDDFEHDDRLQSEIRRVFGTHTLEYIRLLVKGHVDYLPRLKKDLILRIVQFLELEDIGSMAQVSRQFRELCEGDDLWQRVYSENSEMPISEELQSLAEAVGWKKLFFTNKLQLQVLFQMLSSV
;
A
#
# COMPACT_ATOMS: atom_id res chain seq x y z
N MET A 1 -6.41 -23.71 7.54
CA MET A 1 -5.42 -22.62 7.76
C MET A 1 -5.96 -21.34 7.15
N ALA A 2 -6.02 -20.24 7.90
CA ALA A 2 -6.40 -18.94 7.34
C ALA A 2 -5.23 -18.40 6.51
N SER A 3 -5.44 -18.19 5.21
CA SER A 3 -4.44 -17.56 4.34
C SER A 3 -4.57 -16.04 4.42
N LEU A 4 -3.45 -15.34 4.59
CA LEU A 4 -3.38 -13.87 4.51
C LEU A 4 -3.51 -13.36 3.06
N LEU A 5 -3.49 -14.27 2.08
CA LEU A 5 -3.64 -13.92 0.69
C LEU A 5 -5.13 -13.62 0.37
N PRO A 6 -5.40 -12.69 -0.55
CA PRO A 6 -6.76 -12.39 -0.98
C PRO A 6 -7.51 -13.67 -1.38
N LYS A 7 -8.79 -13.75 -1.00
CA LYS A 7 -9.67 -14.87 -1.41
C LYS A 7 -9.78 -14.99 -2.93
N SER A 8 -9.66 -13.86 -3.64
CA SER A 8 -9.63 -13.80 -5.11
C SER A 8 -8.42 -14.49 -5.72
N GLY A 9 -7.36 -14.73 -4.96
CA GLY A 9 -6.10 -15.28 -5.47
C GLY A 9 -5.22 -14.27 -6.20
N ASN A 10 -5.68 -13.04 -6.40
CA ASN A 10 -4.96 -12.01 -7.13
C ASN A 10 -3.98 -11.28 -6.21
N LEU A 11 -2.69 -11.37 -6.49
CA LEU A 11 -1.64 -10.67 -5.77
C LEU A 11 -1.39 -9.28 -6.34
N PHE A 12 -1.40 -9.14 -7.66
CA PHE A 12 -1.17 -7.87 -8.35
C PHE A 12 -2.06 -7.75 -9.58
N ASN A 13 -2.57 -6.56 -9.86
CA ASN A 13 -3.36 -6.28 -11.06
C ASN A 13 -3.11 -4.83 -11.49
N CYS A 14 -2.59 -4.65 -12.69
CA CYS A 14 -2.34 -3.35 -13.29
C CYS A 14 -2.76 -3.37 -14.76
N ALA A 15 -3.33 -2.26 -15.23
CA ALA A 15 -3.70 -2.10 -16.62
C ALA A 15 -3.25 -0.73 -17.13
N GLU A 16 -2.70 -0.71 -18.33
CA GLU A 16 -2.07 0.46 -18.93
C GLU A 16 -2.18 0.42 -20.45
N VAL A 17 -2.00 1.57 -21.10
CA VAL A 17 -1.97 1.66 -22.56
C VAL A 17 -0.52 1.52 -23.02
N ALA A 18 -0.26 0.57 -23.90
CA ALA A 18 1.07 0.36 -24.46
C ALA A 18 1.61 1.64 -25.13
N PRO A 19 2.93 1.89 -25.06
CA PRO A 19 3.52 3.07 -25.70
C PRO A 19 3.28 3.07 -27.22
N ALA A 20 3.46 4.23 -27.83
CA ALA A 20 3.42 4.36 -29.29
C ALA A 20 4.46 3.40 -29.92
N PRO A 21 4.15 2.78 -31.08
CA PRO A 21 3.02 3.08 -31.96
C PRO A 21 1.74 2.27 -31.70
N SER A 22 1.77 1.20 -30.89
CA SER A 22 0.62 0.28 -30.76
C SER A 22 -0.60 0.92 -30.09
N LYS A 23 -0.40 1.60 -28.95
CA LYS A 23 -1.51 2.12 -28.10
C LYS A 23 -2.56 1.06 -27.71
N ASP A 24 -2.16 -0.22 -27.72
CA ASP A 24 -3.01 -1.33 -27.28
C ASP A 24 -3.29 -1.22 -25.79
N TYR A 25 -4.47 -1.63 -25.36
CA TYR A 25 -4.77 -1.75 -23.93
C TYR A 25 -4.18 -3.05 -23.41
N CYS A 26 -3.42 -3.00 -22.33
CA CYS A 26 -2.72 -4.14 -21.76
C CYS A 26 -3.05 -4.29 -20.27
N GLN A 27 -3.12 -5.52 -19.80
CA GLN A 27 -3.28 -5.85 -18.38
C GLN A 27 -2.23 -6.88 -17.98
N VAL A 28 -1.62 -6.69 -16.82
CA VAL A 28 -0.82 -7.71 -16.14
C VAL A 28 -1.50 -8.09 -14.82
N LEU A 29 -1.65 -9.38 -14.59
CA LEU A 29 -2.31 -9.96 -13.42
C LEU A 29 -1.42 -11.07 -12.87
N VAL A 30 -1.06 -10.97 -11.60
CA VAL A 30 -0.31 -12.02 -10.88
C VAL A 30 -1.26 -12.70 -9.92
N THR A 31 -1.46 -14.01 -10.08
CA THR A 31 -2.26 -14.85 -9.18
C THR A 31 -1.35 -15.48 -8.12
N LYS A 32 -1.74 -16.60 -7.50
CA LYS A 32 -0.90 -17.30 -6.52
C LYS A 32 0.21 -18.14 -7.18
N ASP A 33 0.04 -18.45 -8.45
CA ASP A 33 0.76 -19.50 -9.17
C ASP A 33 1.07 -19.12 -10.62
N GLN A 34 0.49 -18.02 -11.12
CA GLN A 34 0.62 -17.62 -12.53
C GLN A 34 0.84 -16.11 -12.69
N VAL A 35 1.55 -15.76 -13.76
CA VAL A 35 1.60 -14.42 -14.32
C VAL A 35 0.81 -14.42 -15.62
N ILE A 36 -0.22 -13.57 -15.68
CA ILE A 36 -1.14 -13.48 -16.81
C ILE A 36 -0.98 -12.11 -17.45
N PHE A 37 -0.69 -12.08 -18.74
CA PHE A 37 -0.64 -10.86 -19.53
C PHE A 37 -1.71 -10.90 -20.61
N ARG A 38 -2.51 -9.84 -20.67
CA ARG A 38 -3.59 -9.68 -21.64
C ARG A 38 -3.36 -8.44 -22.46
N ARG A 39 -3.69 -8.55 -23.75
CA ARG A 39 -3.61 -7.46 -24.71
C ARG A 39 -4.92 -7.35 -25.46
N TRP A 40 -5.46 -6.15 -25.54
CA TRP A 40 -6.59 -5.79 -26.38
C TRP A 40 -6.09 -4.80 -27.44
N PRO A 41 -5.87 -5.28 -28.67
CA PRO A 41 -5.40 -4.41 -29.74
C PRO A 41 -6.40 -3.31 -30.07
N VAL A 42 -5.93 -2.08 -30.19
CA VAL A 42 -6.77 -0.93 -30.51
C VAL A 42 -6.64 -0.62 -32.00
N THR A 43 -7.64 -1.02 -32.80
CA THR A 43 -7.64 -0.80 -34.25
C THR A 43 -8.61 0.31 -34.67
N LEU A 44 -8.15 1.21 -35.54
CA LEU A 44 -9.00 2.25 -36.14
C LEU A 44 -9.80 1.74 -37.36
N ARG A 45 -9.40 0.58 -37.92
CA ARG A 45 -9.97 0.02 -39.14
C ARG A 45 -11.05 -1.01 -38.80
N LYS A 46 -12.29 -0.74 -39.20
CA LYS A 46 -13.46 -1.62 -38.98
C LYS A 46 -13.35 -3.01 -39.64
N SER A 47 -12.45 -3.17 -40.61
CA SER A 47 -12.25 -4.44 -41.33
C SER A 47 -11.40 -5.46 -40.57
N ASP A 48 -10.57 -5.00 -39.63
CA ASP A 48 -9.59 -5.85 -38.96
C ASP A 48 -10.21 -6.37 -37.66
N LYS A 49 -10.83 -7.55 -37.72
CA LYS A 49 -11.28 -8.27 -36.52
C LYS A 49 -10.07 -8.81 -35.77
N VAL A 50 -9.43 -7.96 -34.96
CA VAL A 50 -8.34 -8.39 -34.09
C VAL A 50 -8.92 -8.84 -32.75
N THR A 51 -8.62 -10.08 -32.38
CA THR A 51 -9.05 -10.64 -31.10
C THR A 51 -8.06 -10.30 -29.99
N PRO A 52 -8.52 -10.12 -28.75
CA PRO A 52 -7.63 -10.01 -27.61
C PRO A 52 -6.72 -11.24 -27.47
N GLY A 53 -5.49 -11.01 -27.03
CA GLY A 53 -4.52 -12.06 -26.71
C GLY A 53 -4.35 -12.22 -25.21
N GLU A 54 -4.06 -13.45 -24.77
CA GLU A 54 -3.73 -13.78 -23.39
C GLU A 54 -2.53 -14.74 -23.38
N THR A 55 -1.52 -14.41 -22.57
CA THR A 55 -0.38 -15.27 -22.23
C THR A 55 -0.47 -15.58 -20.74
N LYS A 56 -0.25 -16.84 -20.36
CA LYS A 56 -0.28 -17.33 -18.98
C LYS A 56 0.96 -18.17 -18.74
N ASP A 57 1.78 -17.71 -17.81
CA ASP A 57 2.99 -18.42 -17.39
C ASP A 57 2.82 -18.87 -15.95
N THR A 58 3.30 -20.06 -15.63
CA THR A 58 3.57 -20.40 -14.23
C THR A 58 4.73 -19.55 -13.71
N TYR A 59 4.97 -19.57 -12.40
CA TYR A 59 6.10 -18.85 -11.83
C TYR A 59 7.46 -19.32 -12.38
N ASP A 60 7.62 -20.63 -12.56
CA ASP A 60 8.85 -21.22 -13.11
C ASP A 60 9.01 -20.86 -14.60
N ASP A 61 7.93 -20.89 -15.38
CA ASP A 61 7.96 -20.50 -16.79
C ASP A 61 8.29 -19.00 -16.94
N PHE A 62 7.66 -18.16 -16.12
CA PHE A 62 7.84 -16.71 -16.16
C PHE A 62 9.29 -16.30 -15.91
N GLU A 63 10.00 -17.01 -15.03
CA GLU A 63 11.41 -16.74 -14.74
C GLU A 63 12.29 -16.85 -16.00
N HIS A 64 11.90 -17.71 -16.94
CA HIS A 64 12.63 -17.99 -18.18
C HIS A 64 12.02 -17.33 -19.43
N ASP A 65 10.82 -16.76 -19.35
CA ASP A 65 10.18 -16.05 -20.47
C ASP A 65 10.67 -14.59 -20.60
N ASP A 66 11.83 -14.42 -21.23
CA ASP A 66 12.39 -13.10 -21.56
C ASP A 66 11.46 -12.24 -22.41
N ARG A 67 10.61 -12.86 -23.24
CA ARG A 67 9.70 -12.14 -24.13
C ARG A 67 8.57 -11.51 -23.32
N LEU A 68 7.94 -12.27 -22.44
CA LEU A 68 6.87 -11.77 -21.58
C LEU A 68 7.40 -10.71 -20.61
N GLN A 69 8.55 -10.96 -19.98
CA GLN A 69 9.20 -9.98 -19.11
C GLN A 69 9.54 -8.67 -19.85
N SER A 70 10.01 -8.78 -21.11
CA SER A 70 10.30 -7.61 -21.94
C SER A 70 9.05 -6.81 -22.29
N GLU A 71 7.93 -7.47 -22.59
CA GLU A 71 6.67 -6.77 -22.86
C GLU A 71 6.10 -6.09 -21.60
N ILE A 72 6.16 -6.74 -20.44
CA ILE A 72 5.75 -6.13 -19.17
C ILE A 72 6.59 -4.89 -18.88
N ARG A 73 7.91 -4.96 -19.02
CA ARG A 73 8.81 -3.81 -18.83
C ARG A 73 8.53 -2.70 -19.84
N ARG A 74 8.24 -3.03 -21.09
CA ARG A 74 7.92 -2.05 -22.14
C ARG A 74 6.62 -1.30 -21.84
N VAL A 75 5.61 -1.99 -21.35
CA VAL A 75 4.27 -1.42 -21.12
C VAL A 75 4.16 -0.75 -19.75
N PHE A 76 4.59 -1.43 -18.68
CA PHE A 76 4.37 -1.04 -17.29
C PHE A 76 5.64 -0.51 -16.57
N GLY A 77 6.77 -0.49 -17.28
CA GLY A 77 8.05 -0.01 -16.75
C GLY A 77 8.83 -1.03 -15.90
N THR A 78 10.07 -0.67 -15.61
CA THR A 78 11.03 -1.54 -14.90
C THR A 78 10.62 -1.82 -13.46
N HIS A 79 10.07 -0.84 -12.75
CA HIS A 79 9.65 -1.00 -11.35
C HIS A 79 8.54 -2.05 -11.21
N THR A 80 7.57 -2.06 -12.13
CA THR A 80 6.49 -3.04 -12.14
C THR A 80 7.01 -4.45 -12.42
N LEU A 81 7.92 -4.61 -13.39
CA LEU A 81 8.54 -5.91 -13.66
C LEU A 81 9.30 -6.43 -12.44
N GLU A 82 10.09 -5.58 -11.78
CA GLU A 82 10.87 -6.00 -10.61
C GLU A 82 9.97 -6.38 -9.43
N TYR A 83 8.88 -5.63 -9.22
CA TYR A 83 7.87 -6.00 -8.23
C TYR A 83 7.22 -7.36 -8.54
N ILE A 84 6.87 -7.64 -9.79
CA ILE A 84 6.33 -8.95 -10.21
C ILE A 84 7.35 -10.06 -9.98
N ARG A 85 8.64 -9.84 -10.29
CA ARG A 85 9.70 -10.83 -10.02
C ARG A 85 9.83 -11.16 -8.53
N LEU A 86 9.73 -10.15 -7.67
CA LEU A 86 9.72 -10.36 -6.21
C LEU A 86 8.52 -11.22 -5.80
N LEU A 87 7.33 -10.94 -6.33
CA LEU A 87 6.13 -11.75 -6.06
C LEU A 87 6.28 -13.21 -6.51
N VAL A 88 6.83 -13.43 -7.71
CA VAL A 88 7.10 -14.76 -8.28
C VAL A 88 8.09 -15.55 -7.42
N LYS A 89 9.10 -14.87 -6.85
CA LYS A 89 10.05 -15.46 -5.88
C LYS A 89 9.46 -15.68 -4.49
N GLY A 90 8.18 -15.41 -4.28
CA GLY A 90 7.49 -15.58 -3.01
C GLY A 90 7.64 -14.41 -2.03
N HIS A 91 8.25 -13.29 -2.45
CA HIS A 91 8.33 -12.07 -1.64
C HIS A 91 7.02 -11.28 -1.73
N VAL A 92 6.01 -11.77 -1.00
CA VAL A 92 4.70 -11.12 -0.92
C VAL A 92 4.69 -10.06 0.18
N ASP A 93 4.11 -8.90 -0.14
CA ASP A 93 3.82 -7.81 0.79
C ASP A 93 2.63 -8.16 1.69
N TYR A 94 2.87 -8.94 2.75
CA TYR A 94 1.81 -9.38 3.67
C TYR A 94 1.22 -8.25 4.51
N LEU A 95 2.05 -7.30 4.95
CA LEU A 95 1.63 -6.23 5.87
C LEU A 95 0.50 -5.34 5.29
N PRO A 96 0.60 -4.80 4.06
CA PRO A 96 -0.48 -4.03 3.44
C PRO A 96 -1.79 -4.83 3.23
N ARG A 97 -1.70 -6.17 3.19
CA ARG A 97 -2.83 -7.08 2.91
C ARG A 97 -3.61 -7.48 4.16
N LEU A 98 -3.10 -7.17 5.35
CA LEU A 98 -3.81 -7.41 6.60
C LEU A 98 -5.06 -6.53 6.70
N LYS A 99 -6.00 -6.94 7.55
CA LYS A 99 -7.14 -6.09 7.91
C LYS A 99 -6.62 -4.80 8.55
N LYS A 100 -7.25 -3.66 8.24
CA LYS A 100 -6.90 -2.33 8.76
C LYS A 100 -6.67 -2.34 10.28
N ASP A 101 -7.55 -2.97 11.05
CA ASP A 101 -7.45 -3.03 12.51
C ASP A 101 -6.19 -3.75 13.02
N LEU A 102 -5.75 -4.79 12.32
CA LEU A 102 -4.52 -5.51 12.64
C LEU A 102 -3.29 -4.66 12.30
N ILE A 103 -3.32 -3.96 11.17
CA ILE A 103 -2.24 -3.03 10.81
C ILE A 103 -2.16 -1.93 11.85
N LEU A 104 -3.27 -1.29 12.22
CA LEU A 104 -3.32 -0.27 13.28
C LEU A 104 -2.73 -0.80 14.60
N ARG A 105 -3.07 -2.04 14.97
CA ARG A 105 -2.53 -2.68 16.18
C ARG A 105 -1.04 -2.98 16.09
N ILE A 106 -0.49 -3.23 14.91
CA ILE A 106 0.97 -3.40 14.74
C ILE A 106 1.65 -2.02 14.82
N VAL A 107 1.10 -1.03 14.11
CA VAL A 107 1.65 0.32 14.02
C VAL A 107 1.64 1.05 15.35
N GLN A 108 0.66 0.78 16.24
CA GLN A 108 0.62 1.42 17.56
C GLN A 108 1.84 1.07 18.44
N PHE A 109 2.52 -0.05 18.18
CA PHE A 109 3.73 -0.44 18.92
C PHE A 109 5.02 0.20 18.38
N LEU A 110 4.93 0.95 17.29
CA LEU A 110 6.08 1.63 16.71
C LEU A 110 6.38 2.93 17.47
N GLU A 111 7.65 3.30 17.51
CA GLU A 111 8.04 4.63 17.99
C GLU A 111 7.52 5.71 17.05
N LEU A 112 7.39 6.95 17.55
CA LEU A 112 6.84 8.06 16.76
C LEU A 112 7.64 8.33 15.47
N GLU A 113 8.95 8.13 15.50
CA GLU A 113 9.84 8.25 14.35
C GLU A 113 9.58 7.16 13.30
N ASP A 114 9.34 5.94 13.75
CA ASP A 114 9.03 4.79 12.90
C ASP A 114 7.63 4.92 12.28
N ILE A 115 6.65 5.49 12.99
CA ILE A 115 5.34 5.83 12.43
C ILE A 115 5.52 6.84 11.28
N GLY A 116 6.39 7.83 11.46
CA GLY A 116 6.75 8.81 10.43
C GLY A 116 7.42 8.17 9.21
N SER A 117 8.33 7.20 9.43
CA SER A 117 8.99 6.44 8.37
C SER A 117 8.00 5.55 7.61
N MET A 118 7.10 4.88 8.31
CA MET A 118 6.08 4.02 7.73
C MET A 118 5.09 4.80 6.84
N ALA A 119 4.74 6.03 7.21
CA ALA A 119 3.90 6.92 6.41
C ALA A 119 4.52 7.29 5.03
N GLN A 120 5.82 7.08 4.85
CA GLN A 120 6.52 7.35 3.60
C GLN A 120 6.59 6.14 2.66
N VAL A 121 6.29 4.94 3.16
CA VAL A 121 6.41 3.68 2.40
C VAL A 121 5.37 3.57 1.29
N SER A 122 4.12 3.92 1.57
CA SER A 122 3.04 3.82 0.59
C SER A 122 1.90 4.79 0.91
N ARG A 123 1.03 5.05 -0.07
CA ARG A 123 -0.18 5.86 0.14
C ARG A 123 -1.09 5.27 1.22
N GLN A 124 -1.27 3.94 1.23
CA GLN A 124 -2.08 3.25 2.23
C GLN A 124 -1.52 3.47 3.65
N PHE A 125 -0.20 3.36 3.82
CA PHE A 125 0.40 3.60 5.12
C PHE A 125 0.42 5.07 5.51
N ARG A 126 0.52 5.99 4.55
CA ARG A 126 0.34 7.42 4.83
C ARG A 126 -1.04 7.72 5.41
N GLU A 127 -2.09 7.26 4.74
CA GLU A 127 -3.48 7.45 5.18
C GLU A 127 -3.72 6.81 6.56
N LEU A 128 -3.13 5.63 6.82
CA LEU A 128 -3.23 4.96 8.11
C LEU A 128 -2.45 5.67 9.23
N CYS A 129 -1.22 6.11 8.96
CA CYS A 129 -0.35 6.77 9.93
C CYS A 129 -0.73 8.23 10.19
N GLU A 130 -1.52 8.84 9.32
CA GLU A 130 -2.09 10.19 9.53
C GLU A 130 -3.51 10.15 10.10
N GLY A 131 -4.16 8.99 10.13
CA GLY A 131 -5.54 8.82 10.54
C GLY A 131 -5.75 8.91 12.06
N ASP A 132 -6.88 9.49 12.44
CA ASP A 132 -7.28 9.68 13.83
C ASP A 132 -7.43 8.36 14.62
N ASP A 133 -7.82 7.27 13.95
CA ASP A 133 -7.91 5.94 14.57
C ASP A 133 -6.59 5.49 15.22
N LEU A 134 -5.45 5.82 14.59
CA LEU A 134 -4.13 5.52 15.13
C LEU A 134 -3.80 6.48 16.28
N TRP A 135 -3.96 7.78 16.04
CA TRP A 135 -3.53 8.81 16.98
C TRP A 135 -4.37 8.84 18.25
N GLN A 136 -5.62 8.41 18.23
CA GLN A 136 -6.42 8.19 19.42
C GLN A 136 -5.84 7.08 20.30
N ARG A 137 -5.38 5.97 19.69
CA ARG A 137 -4.75 4.86 20.43
C ARG A 137 -3.40 5.28 20.99
N VAL A 138 -2.57 5.93 20.17
CA VAL A 138 -1.28 6.49 20.61
C VAL A 138 -1.50 7.47 21.75
N TYR A 139 -2.49 8.34 21.67
CA TYR A 139 -2.82 9.27 22.75
C TYR A 139 -3.20 8.53 24.04
N SER A 140 -4.10 7.55 23.94
CA SER A 140 -4.57 6.77 25.10
C SER A 140 -3.46 5.95 25.76
N GLU A 141 -2.50 5.42 25.00
CA GLU A 141 -1.38 4.64 25.54
C GLU A 141 -0.32 5.53 26.21
N ASN A 142 -0.22 6.80 25.80
CA ASN A 142 0.78 7.75 26.31
C ASN A 142 0.20 8.77 27.32
N SER A 143 -1.09 8.70 27.62
CA SER A 143 -1.76 9.61 28.56
C SER A 143 -2.22 8.86 29.80
N GLU A 144 -1.96 9.42 30.98
CA GLU A 144 -2.42 8.84 32.26
C GLU A 144 -3.92 9.10 32.50
N MET A 145 -4.48 10.11 31.84
CA MET A 145 -5.88 10.50 32.01
C MET A 145 -6.79 9.81 30.97
N PRO A 146 -7.99 9.35 31.37
CA PRO A 146 -8.95 8.78 30.44
C PRO A 146 -9.47 9.85 29.47
N ILE A 147 -9.87 9.41 28.28
CA ILE A 147 -10.47 10.28 27.27
C ILE A 147 -11.85 10.75 27.78
N SER A 148 -11.99 12.04 28.05
CA SER A 148 -13.27 12.67 28.40
C SER A 148 -14.09 13.01 27.16
N GLU A 149 -15.40 13.21 27.33
CA GLU A 149 -16.31 13.62 26.26
C GLU A 149 -15.92 14.99 25.67
N GLU A 150 -15.42 15.90 26.51
CA GLU A 150 -14.90 17.21 26.08
C GLU A 150 -13.64 17.05 25.21
N LEU A 151 -12.71 16.18 25.62
CA LEU A 151 -11.50 15.89 24.86
C LEU A 151 -11.83 15.23 23.53
N GLN A 152 -12.81 14.32 23.51
CA GLN A 152 -13.28 13.68 22.30
C GLN A 152 -13.90 14.70 21.33
N SER A 153 -14.75 15.59 21.84
CA SER A 153 -15.33 16.70 21.05
C SER A 153 -14.25 17.62 20.47
N LEU A 154 -13.20 17.91 21.26
CA LEU A 154 -12.06 18.70 20.80
C LEU A 154 -11.24 17.95 19.73
N ALA A 155 -11.07 16.64 19.88
CA ALA A 155 -10.36 15.80 18.94
C ALA A 155 -11.09 15.71 17.59
N GLU A 156 -12.42 15.65 17.59
CA GLU A 156 -13.22 15.69 16.36
C GLU A 156 -13.04 17.02 15.60
N ALA A 157 -12.86 18.13 16.31
CA ALA A 157 -12.64 19.44 15.70
C ALA A 157 -11.20 19.67 15.20
N VAL A 158 -10.20 19.15 15.92
CA VAL A 158 -8.78 19.50 15.72
C VAL A 158 -7.94 18.36 15.14
N GLY A 159 -8.30 17.11 15.44
CA GLY A 159 -7.59 15.88 15.11
C GLY A 159 -6.70 15.38 16.27
N TRP A 160 -6.70 14.07 16.49
CA TRP A 160 -5.95 13.42 17.58
C TRP A 160 -4.45 13.63 17.47
N LYS A 161 -3.91 13.60 16.23
CA LYS A 161 -2.49 13.83 15.98
C LYS A 161 -2.04 15.19 16.51
N LYS A 162 -2.80 16.25 16.21
CA LYS A 162 -2.45 17.61 16.64
C LYS A 162 -2.55 17.75 18.15
N LEU A 163 -3.59 17.20 18.77
CA LEU A 163 -3.74 17.22 20.22
C LEU A 163 -2.59 16.51 20.94
N PHE A 164 -2.18 15.35 20.43
CA PHE A 164 -1.05 14.61 20.97
C PHE A 164 0.24 15.45 21.01
N PHE A 165 0.63 16.05 19.89
CA PHE A 165 1.83 16.90 19.83
C PHE A 165 1.69 18.18 20.65
N THR A 166 0.49 18.77 20.71
CA THR A 166 0.23 19.98 21.51
C THR A 166 0.38 19.70 23.00
N ASN A 167 -0.20 18.60 23.50
CA ASN A 167 -0.06 18.21 24.90
C ASN A 167 1.39 17.86 25.26
N LYS A 168 2.11 17.15 24.39
CA LYS A 168 3.52 16.82 24.62
C LYS A 168 4.40 18.07 24.71
N LEU A 169 4.16 19.06 23.84
CA LEU A 169 4.86 20.36 23.88
C LEU A 169 4.53 21.15 25.15
N GLN A 170 3.25 21.20 25.55
CA GLN A 170 2.85 21.87 26.80
C GLN A 170 3.52 21.25 28.03
N LEU A 171 3.61 19.91 28.09
CA LEU A 171 4.30 19.21 29.17
C LEU A 171 5.80 19.50 29.18
N GLN A 172 6.47 19.53 28.02
CA GLN A 172 7.90 19.87 27.94
C GLN A 172 8.20 21.28 28.43
N VAL A 173 7.37 22.26 28.08
CA VAL A 173 7.51 23.66 28.54
C VAL A 173 7.34 23.76 30.06
N LEU A 174 6.37 23.04 30.64
CA LEU A 174 6.19 22.94 32.10
C LEU A 174 7.43 22.34 32.78
N PHE A 175 7.99 21.24 32.25
CA PHE A 175 9.21 20.64 32.79
C PHE A 175 10.40 21.60 32.73
N GLN A 176 10.58 22.33 31.64
CA GLN A 176 11.65 23.33 31.51
C GLN A 176 11.52 24.44 32.56
N MET A 177 10.30 24.97 32.76
CA MET A 177 10.03 25.99 33.77
C MET A 177 10.26 25.50 35.21
N LEU A 178 9.99 24.22 35.49
CA LEU A 178 10.23 23.62 36.82
C LEU A 178 11.71 23.28 37.05
N SER A 179 12.47 22.98 35.99
CA SER A 179 13.92 22.70 36.07
C SER A 179 14.81 23.94 36.15
N SER A 180 14.24 25.13 35.93
CA SER A 180 14.94 26.42 36.03
C SER A 180 14.69 27.18 37.33
N VAL A 181 14.11 26.50 38.35
CA VAL A 181 13.89 26.98 39.72
C VAL A 181 14.72 26.14 40.68
#